data_AF-A0A914NJ87-F1
#
_entry.id   AF-A0A914NJ87-F1
#
_cell.length_a   1.000
_cell.length_b   1.000
_cell.length_c   1.000
_cell.angle_alpha   90.00
_cell.angle_beta   90.00
_cell.angle_gamma   90.00
#
_symmetry.space_group_name_H-M   'P 1'
#
loop_
_entity.id
_entity.type
_entity.pdbx_description
1 polymer ?
#
loop_
_entity_poly.entity_id
_entity_poly.type
_entity_poly.pdbx_seq_one_letter_code
_entity_poly.pdbx_strand_id
1 'polypeptide(L)'
;MASSADLSVKQNRSFMQFDAMEMKIYTSEEVRKISVMEITKADTFDEVGFPTRGGLYDLRLGPSEGVCDTCRLSDNHCPGHYGHIELALPVFNPLLFSFINNIMKATCIHCHRFTIDTNSIPTKILIAKLRAIDFGFSEILENISGEIKNRIGNGEVIGFY
;
A
#
# COMPACT_ATOMS: atom_id res chain seq x y z
N MET A 1 -48.44 -20.67 27.04
CA MET A 1 -48.16 -21.99 26.44
C MET A 1 -47.71 -21.72 25.00
N ALA A 2 -46.47 -21.86 24.55
CA ALA A 2 -45.19 -22.35 25.06
C ALA A 2 -44.20 -21.15 25.09
N SER A 3 -43.49 -20.86 26.19
CA SER A 3 -42.39 -21.58 26.84
C SER A 3 -41.12 -20.76 26.63
N SER A 4 -40.62 -20.27 27.75
CA SER A 4 -39.42 -19.46 27.99
C SER A 4 -38.11 -20.17 27.63
N ALA A 5 -38.01 -20.74 26.43
CA ALA A 5 -36.95 -21.70 26.08
C ALA A 5 -35.95 -21.25 25.00
N ASP A 6 -36.07 -20.06 24.40
CA ASP A 6 -35.10 -19.59 23.38
C ASP A 6 -34.16 -18.47 23.86
N LEU A 7 -34.07 -18.25 25.18
CA LEU A 7 -33.00 -17.46 25.81
C LEU A 7 -31.72 -18.28 26.06
N SER A 8 -31.61 -19.48 25.48
CA SER A 8 -30.52 -20.44 25.74
C SER A 8 -29.58 -20.70 24.56
N VAL A 9 -29.62 -19.88 23.50
CA VAL A 9 -28.49 -19.85 22.56
C VAL A 9 -27.40 -19.00 23.19
N LYS A 10 -26.56 -19.62 24.03
CA LYS A 10 -25.24 -19.07 24.39
C LYS A 10 -24.51 -18.77 23.07
N GLN A 11 -24.59 -17.52 22.62
CA GLN A 11 -23.82 -17.04 21.48
C GLN A 11 -22.35 -17.01 21.91
N ASN A 12 -21.70 -18.17 21.79
CA ASN A 12 -20.25 -18.29 21.79
C ASN A 12 -19.74 -17.72 20.45
N ARG A 13 -19.97 -16.43 20.21
CA ARG A 13 -19.33 -15.69 19.12
C ARG A 13 -17.99 -15.24 19.68
N SER A 14 -16.91 -15.89 19.24
CA SER A 14 -15.56 -15.37 19.44
C SER A 14 -15.51 -13.98 18.82
N PHE A 15 -15.57 -12.95 19.67
CA PHE A 15 -15.42 -11.56 19.24
C PHE A 15 -13.99 -11.41 18.73
N MET A 16 -13.85 -11.08 17.44
CA MET A 16 -12.56 -10.76 16.85
C MET A 16 -12.35 -9.26 16.99
N GLN A 17 -11.29 -8.86 17.69
CA GLN A 17 -10.90 -7.47 17.86
C GLN A 17 -9.67 -7.19 16.99
N PHE A 18 -9.67 -6.07 16.27
CA PHE A 18 -8.50 -5.62 15.53
C PHE A 18 -7.44 -5.10 16.50
N ASP A 19 -6.22 -5.62 16.39
CA ASP A 19 -5.09 -5.25 17.25
C ASP A 19 -4.25 -4.12 16.64
N ALA A 20 -3.94 -4.25 15.34
CA ALA A 20 -3.13 -3.27 14.62
C ALA A 20 -3.54 -3.16 13.15
N MET A 21 -3.15 -2.06 12.51
CA MET A 21 -3.32 -1.81 11.08
C MET A 21 -1.96 -1.51 10.45
N GLU A 22 -1.64 -2.19 9.36
CA GLU A 22 -0.42 -1.97 8.59
C GLU A 22 -0.77 -1.35 7.23
N MET A 23 0.02 -0.38 6.79
CA MET A 23 -0.16 0.29 5.50
C MET A 23 0.89 -0.19 4.50
N LYS A 24 0.43 -0.67 3.34
CA LYS A 24 1.29 -1.17 2.26
C LYS A 24 0.77 -0.71 0.90
N ILE A 25 1.65 -0.74 -0.10
CA ILE A 25 1.30 -0.52 -1.50
C ILE A 25 1.06 -1.89 -2.13
N TYR A 26 -0.05 -2.03 -2.86
CA TYR A 26 -0.33 -3.26 -3.60
C TYR A 26 0.72 -3.49 -4.70
N THR A 27 1.22 -4.72 -4.75
CA THR A 27 1.98 -5.22 -5.89
C THR A 27 1.05 -5.57 -7.05
N SER A 28 1.58 -5.60 -8.28
CA SER A 28 0.79 -6.00 -9.46
C SER A 28 0.21 -7.42 -9.33
N GLU A 29 0.89 -8.32 -8.64
CA GLU A 29 0.41 -9.68 -8.39
C GLU A 29 -0.78 -9.70 -7.41
N GLU A 30 -0.70 -8.94 -6.32
CA GLU A 30 -1.79 -8.83 -5.34
C GLU A 30 -3.05 -8.22 -5.97
N VAL A 31 -2.90 -7.18 -6.79
CA VAL A 31 -4.03 -6.59 -7.52
C VAL A 31 -4.71 -7.63 -8.41
N ARG A 32 -3.93 -8.38 -9.19
CA ARG A 32 -4.48 -9.43 -10.08
C ARG A 32 -5.12 -10.58 -9.29
N LYS A 33 -4.58 -10.93 -8.12
CA LYS A 33 -5.12 -11.99 -7.25
C LYS A 33 -6.45 -11.62 -6.60
N ILE A 34 -6.60 -10.35 -6.19
CA ILE A 34 -7.83 -9.84 -5.58
C ILE A 34 -8.88 -9.54 -6.66
N SER A 35 -8.43 -9.23 -7.87
CA SER A 35 -9.30 -8.88 -8.98
C SER A 35 -10.04 -10.08 -9.56
N VAL A 36 -11.33 -9.90 -9.87
CA VAL A 36 -12.18 -10.92 -10.52
C VAL A 36 -12.14 -10.83 -12.04
N MET A 37 -11.67 -9.71 -12.60
CA MET A 37 -11.53 -9.53 -14.04
C MET A 37 -10.64 -8.35 -14.43
N GLU A 38 -10.09 -8.41 -15.63
CA GLU A 38 -9.49 -7.28 -16.32
C GLU A 38 -10.56 -6.48 -17.08
N ILE A 39 -10.54 -5.15 -16.92
CA ILE A 39 -11.37 -4.21 -17.66
C ILE A 39 -10.61 -3.81 -18.93
N THR A 40 -11.18 -4.13 -20.09
CA THR A 40 -10.53 -3.97 -21.39
C THR A 40 -11.25 -3.01 -22.32
N LYS A 41 -12.51 -2.67 -22.03
CA LYS A 41 -13.32 -1.76 -22.84
C LYS A 41 -13.60 -0.47 -22.09
N ALA A 42 -13.53 0.64 -22.80
CA ALA A 42 -13.93 1.95 -22.30
C ALA A 42 -15.46 2.12 -22.27
N ASP A 43 -16.16 1.45 -23.19
CA ASP A 43 -17.62 1.53 -23.29
C ASP A 43 -18.28 0.89 -22.07
N THR A 44 -19.18 1.64 -21.43
CA THR A 44 -19.87 1.24 -20.21
C THR A 44 -21.16 0.51 -20.47
N PHE A 45 -21.95 1.00 -21.44
CA PHE A 45 -23.25 0.44 -21.82
C PHE A 45 -23.30 0.25 -23.34
N ASP A 46 -24.09 -0.72 -23.78
CA ASP A 46 -24.40 -0.92 -25.20
C ASP A 46 -25.49 0.07 -25.68
N GLU A 47 -25.82 0.01 -26.97
CA GLU A 47 -26.83 0.88 -27.60
C GLU A 47 -28.24 0.75 -26.98
N VAL A 48 -28.49 -0.35 -26.27
CA VAL A 48 -29.78 -0.66 -25.63
C VAL A 48 -29.79 -0.24 -24.15
N GLY A 49 -28.62 0.10 -23.60
CA GLY A 49 -28.45 0.53 -22.21
C GLY A 49 -28.04 -0.60 -21.26
N PHE A 50 -27.71 -1.79 -21.76
CA PHE A 50 -27.18 -2.89 -20.92
C PHE A 50 -25.68 -2.72 -20.67
N PRO A 51 -25.18 -3.12 -19.49
CA PRO A 51 -23.75 -3.03 -19.21
C PRO A 51 -22.90 -3.87 -20.18
N THR A 52 -21.90 -3.22 -20.75
CA THR A 52 -20.98 -3.88 -21.69
C THR A 52 -20.04 -4.83 -20.96
N ARG A 53 -20.00 -6.09 -21.40
CA ARG A 53 -19.03 -7.06 -20.89
C ARG A 53 -17.59 -6.63 -21.19
N GLY A 54 -16.74 -6.60 -20.16
CA GLY A 54 -15.39 -6.07 -20.20
C GLY A 54 -15.28 -4.56 -19.94
N GLY A 55 -16.40 -3.86 -19.74
CA GLY A 55 -16.45 -2.45 -19.37
C GLY A 55 -16.51 -2.22 -17.85
N LEU A 56 -16.64 -0.96 -17.44
CA LEU A 56 -16.63 -0.57 -16.03
C LEU A 56 -17.87 -1.05 -15.23
N TYR A 57 -18.98 -1.31 -15.90
CA TYR A 57 -20.23 -1.79 -15.28
C TYR A 57 -20.45 -3.30 -15.49
N ASP A 58 -19.41 -4.07 -15.84
CA ASP A 58 -19.50 -5.53 -16.00
C ASP A 58 -20.11 -6.18 -14.74
N LEU A 59 -21.09 -7.06 -14.93
CA LEU A 59 -21.88 -7.68 -13.86
C LEU A 59 -21.03 -8.48 -12.86
N ARG A 60 -19.80 -8.86 -13.23
CA ARG A 60 -18.83 -9.50 -12.32
C ARG A 60 -18.31 -8.57 -11.23
N LEU A 61 -18.34 -7.24 -11.44
CA LEU A 61 -17.84 -6.25 -10.48
C LEU A 61 -18.87 -5.88 -9.40
N GLY A 62 -20.12 -6.32 -9.57
CA GLY A 62 -21.23 -5.96 -8.70
C GLY A 62 -22.20 -5.03 -9.43
N PRO A 63 -23.36 -5.54 -9.88
CA PRO A 63 -24.27 -4.75 -10.69
C PRO A 63 -25.15 -3.85 -9.82
N SER A 64 -25.51 -2.68 -10.36
CA SER A 64 -26.49 -1.79 -9.73
C SER A 64 -27.91 -2.38 -9.75
N GLU A 65 -28.22 -3.20 -10.76
CA GLU A 65 -29.49 -3.91 -10.88
C GLU A 65 -29.22 -5.33 -11.41
N GLY A 66 -29.93 -6.32 -10.86
CA GLY A 66 -29.82 -7.73 -11.27
C GLY A 66 -28.93 -8.58 -10.35
N VAL A 67 -28.35 -9.63 -10.93
CA VAL A 67 -27.58 -10.65 -10.18
C VAL A 67 -26.11 -10.55 -10.55
N CYS A 68 -25.24 -10.52 -9.55
CA CYS A 68 -23.80 -10.49 -9.77
C CYS A 68 -23.29 -11.82 -10.35
N ASP A 69 -22.51 -11.76 -11.42
CA ASP A 69 -21.95 -12.96 -12.05
C ASP A 69 -20.88 -13.67 -11.19
N THR A 70 -20.27 -12.95 -10.24
CA THR A 70 -19.23 -13.45 -9.35
C THR A 70 -19.80 -14.13 -8.11
N CYS A 71 -20.55 -13.40 -7.28
CA CYS A 71 -21.09 -13.95 -6.02
C CYS A 71 -22.49 -14.55 -6.14
N ARG A 72 -23.18 -14.36 -7.29
CA ARG A 72 -24.56 -14.83 -7.53
C ARG A 72 -25.60 -14.28 -6.55
N LEU A 73 -25.27 -13.21 -5.86
CA LEU A 73 -26.19 -12.47 -5.01
C LEU A 73 -26.88 -11.37 -5.82
N SER A 74 -28.07 -10.96 -5.37
CA SER A 74 -28.74 -9.77 -5.91
C SER A 74 -27.93 -8.51 -5.58
N ASP A 75 -28.09 -7.46 -6.38
CA ASP A 75 -27.64 -6.09 -6.13
C ASP A 75 -27.56 -5.69 -4.64
N ASN A 76 -28.66 -5.83 -3.90
CA ASN A 76 -28.77 -5.41 -2.49
C ASN A 76 -27.93 -6.24 -1.50
N HIS A 77 -27.48 -7.43 -1.90
CA HIS A 77 -26.69 -8.34 -1.07
C HIS A 77 -25.25 -8.51 -1.58
N CYS A 78 -24.93 -7.93 -2.74
CA CYS A 78 -23.60 -7.99 -3.31
C CYS A 78 -22.67 -6.98 -2.62
N PRO A 79 -21.50 -7.39 -2.09
CA PRO A 79 -20.55 -6.46 -1.49
C PRO A 79 -19.76 -5.64 -2.53
N GLY A 80 -19.87 -6.00 -3.81
CA GLY A 80 -18.99 -5.51 -4.88
C GLY A 80 -17.68 -6.30 -4.97
N HIS A 81 -17.07 -6.28 -6.15
CA HIS A 81 -15.84 -7.01 -6.45
C HIS A 81 -14.85 -6.15 -7.22
N TYR A 82 -13.56 -6.35 -6.94
CA TYR A 82 -12.52 -5.56 -7.57
C TYR A 82 -12.24 -6.00 -9.00
N GLY A 83 -12.17 -5.03 -9.91
CA GLY A 83 -11.56 -5.19 -11.24
C GLY A 83 -10.14 -4.63 -11.25
N HIS A 84 -9.39 -4.91 -12.31
CA HIS A 84 -8.13 -4.21 -12.59
C HIS A 84 -8.08 -3.77 -14.05
N ILE A 85 -7.31 -2.72 -14.31
CA ILE A 85 -6.96 -2.26 -15.65
C ILE A 85 -5.47 -2.54 -15.83
N GLU A 86 -5.12 -3.36 -16.81
CA GLU A 86 -3.72 -3.59 -17.14
C GLU A 86 -3.21 -2.42 -17.98
N LEU A 87 -2.23 -1.69 -17.45
CA LEU A 87 -1.61 -0.59 -18.18
C LEU A 87 -0.58 -1.16 -19.16
N ALA A 88 -0.60 -0.69 -20.40
CA ALA A 88 0.32 -1.16 -21.44
C ALA A 88 1.80 -0.91 -21.09
N LEU A 89 2.08 0.09 -20.24
CA LEU A 89 3.42 0.46 -19.80
C LEU A 89 3.39 0.84 -18.30
N PRO A 90 4.51 0.67 -17.58
CA PRO A 90 4.61 1.16 -16.20
C PRO A 90 4.53 2.69 -16.17
N VAL A 91 3.63 3.20 -15.33
CA VAL A 91 3.43 4.63 -15.10
C VAL A 91 3.75 4.95 -13.65
N PHE A 92 4.35 6.11 -13.39
CA PHE A 92 4.61 6.56 -12.03
C PHE A 92 3.31 6.79 -11.26
N ASN A 93 3.25 6.31 -10.02
CA ASN A 93 2.21 6.72 -9.10
C ASN A 93 2.42 8.20 -8.72
N PRO A 94 1.48 9.12 -9.04
CA PRO A 94 1.65 10.54 -8.74
C PRO A 94 1.88 10.85 -7.25
N LEU A 95 1.32 10.04 -6.35
CA LEU A 95 1.47 10.20 -4.90
C LEU A 95 2.89 9.89 -4.41
N LEU A 96 3.64 9.08 -5.17
CA LEU A 96 5.01 8.67 -4.83
C LEU A 96 6.07 9.37 -5.69
N PHE A 97 5.64 10.18 -6.67
CA PHE A 97 6.52 10.74 -7.67
C PHE A 97 7.62 11.62 -7.07
N SER A 98 7.30 12.45 -6.08
CA SER A 98 8.28 13.30 -5.40
C SER A 98 9.37 12.49 -4.71
N PHE A 99 9.00 11.41 -4.04
CA PHE A 99 9.93 10.49 -3.37
C PHE A 99 10.84 9.79 -4.37
N ILE A 100 10.27 9.23 -5.45
CA ILE A 100 11.03 8.57 -6.51
C ILE A 100 12.00 9.54 -7.17
N ASN A 101 11.54 10.76 -7.48
CA ASN A 101 12.38 11.81 -8.07
C ASN A 101 13.58 12.16 -7.17
N ASN A 102 13.37 12.25 -5.86
CA ASN A 102 14.45 12.51 -4.91
C ASN A 102 15.48 11.37 -4.86
N ILE A 103 15.02 10.11 -4.87
CA ILE A 103 15.92 8.94 -4.94
C ILE A 103 16.72 8.95 -6.24
N MET A 104 16.06 9.21 -7.37
CA MET A 104 16.71 9.26 -8.68
C MET A 104 17.78 10.33 -8.74
N LYS A 105 17.50 11.54 -8.22
CA LYS A 105 18.50 12.63 -8.11
C LYS A 105 19.67 12.27 -7.20
N ALA A 106 19.42 11.47 -6.17
CA ALA A 106 20.44 11.02 -5.23
C ALA A 106 21.23 9.80 -5.74
N THR A 107 20.92 9.23 -6.91
CA THR A 107 21.54 8.00 -7.41
C THR A 107 22.34 8.26 -8.69
N CYS A 108 23.56 7.71 -8.78
CA CYS A 108 24.36 7.74 -9.99
C CYS A 108 23.85 6.71 -11.01
N ILE A 109 23.51 7.16 -12.22
CA ILE A 109 23.00 6.30 -13.30
C ILE A 109 24.03 5.30 -13.84
N HIS A 110 25.34 5.53 -13.62
CA HIS A 110 26.40 4.67 -14.14
C HIS A 110 26.79 3.56 -13.15
N CYS A 111 26.88 3.87 -11.85
CA CYS A 111 27.32 2.89 -10.84
C CYS A 111 26.20 2.39 -9.94
N HIS A 112 24.97 2.91 -10.11
CA HIS A 112 23.77 2.56 -9.34
C HIS A 112 23.92 2.70 -7.82
N ARG A 113 24.82 3.58 -7.38
CA ARG A 113 25.04 3.92 -5.97
C ARG A 113 24.52 5.33 -5.67
N PHE A 114 24.15 5.56 -4.43
CA PHE A 114 23.86 6.91 -3.96
C PHE A 114 25.09 7.81 -4.13
N THR A 115 24.86 9.07 -4.50
CA THR A 115 25.90 10.08 -4.70
C THR A 115 26.52 10.56 -3.40
N ILE A 116 25.93 10.20 -2.25
CA ILE A 116 26.45 10.49 -0.92
C ILE A 116 27.75 9.72 -0.66
N ASP A 117 28.73 10.39 -0.05
CA ASP A 117 29.95 9.72 0.39
C ASP A 117 29.67 8.81 1.58
N THR A 118 29.63 7.50 1.33
CA THR A 118 29.43 6.46 2.35
C THR A 118 30.46 6.49 3.49
N ASN A 119 31.66 7.04 3.27
CA ASN A 119 32.70 7.10 4.30
C ASN A 119 32.60 8.35 5.17
N SER A 120 31.84 9.36 4.73
CA SER A 120 31.64 10.61 5.46
C SER A 120 30.96 10.39 6.82
N ILE A 121 31.37 11.19 7.80
CA ILE A 121 30.81 11.17 9.16
C ILE A 121 29.29 11.41 9.15
N PRO A 122 28.73 12.38 8.39
CA PRO A 122 27.28 12.61 8.35
C PRO A 122 26.49 11.38 7.91
N THR A 123 26.98 10.64 6.93
CA THR A 123 26.32 9.43 6.43
C THR A 123 26.32 8.31 7.46
N LYS A 124 27.43 8.12 8.17
CA LYS A 124 27.53 7.14 9.27
C LYS A 124 26.57 7.49 10.41
N ILE A 125 26.44 8.77 10.75
CA ILE A 125 25.46 9.25 11.75
C ILE A 125 24.03 8.99 11.27
N LEU A 126 23.70 9.29 10.01
CA LEU A 126 22.37 9.05 9.46
C LEU A 126 21.98 7.56 9.52
N ILE A 127 22.87 6.67 9.10
CA ILE A 127 22.63 5.21 9.15
C ILE A 127 22.45 4.74 10.61
N ALA A 128 23.25 5.24 11.55
CA ALA A 128 23.10 4.90 12.96
C ALA A 128 21.74 5.36 13.53
N LYS A 129 21.29 6.56 13.15
CA LYS A 129 19.97 7.09 13.53
C LYS A 129 18.83 6.25 12.98
N LEU A 130 18.88 5.90 11.69
CA LEU A 130 17.86 5.05 11.06
C LEU A 130 17.75 3.69 11.78
N ARG A 131 18.89 3.05 12.05
CA ARG A 131 18.91 1.78 12.81
C ARG A 131 18.36 1.92 14.22
N ALA A 132 18.65 3.02 14.92
CA ALA A 132 18.10 3.27 16.25
C ALA A 132 16.57 3.37 16.21
N ILE A 133 16.01 4.00 15.18
CA ILE A 133 14.55 4.06 14.95
C ILE A 133 13.98 2.65 14.70
N ASP A 134 14.65 1.84 13.87
CA ASP A 134 14.21 0.48 13.57
C ASP A 134 14.11 -0.42 14.83
N PHE A 135 14.97 -0.17 15.84
CA PHE A 135 14.93 -0.86 17.14
C PHE A 135 14.03 -0.16 18.19
N GLY A 136 13.40 0.96 17.85
CA GLY A 136 12.52 1.71 18.76
C GLY A 136 13.26 2.61 19.77
N PHE A 137 14.55 2.87 19.58
CA PHE A 137 15.38 3.69 20.47
C PHE A 137 15.40 5.17 20.06
N SER A 138 14.24 5.83 20.11
CA SER A 138 14.10 7.25 19.74
C SER A 138 14.87 8.20 20.67
N GLU A 139 14.97 7.88 21.96
CA GLU A 139 15.66 8.69 22.98
C GLU A 139 17.16 8.88 22.70
N ILE A 140 17.78 7.94 21.99
CA ILE A 140 19.22 7.95 21.74
C ILE A 140 19.56 8.85 20.53
N LEU A 141 18.57 9.28 19.73
CA LEU A 141 18.80 10.02 18.47
C LEU A 141 19.51 11.36 18.65
N GLU A 142 19.23 12.07 19.76
CA GLU A 142 19.88 13.34 20.07
C GLU A 142 21.33 13.12 20.53
N ASN A 143 21.55 12.09 21.34
CA ASN A 143 22.85 11.79 21.95
C ASN A 143 23.85 11.14 20.97
N ILE A 144 23.36 10.30 20.04
CA ILE A 144 24.19 9.59 19.04
C ILE A 144 25.06 10.55 18.23
N SER A 145 24.53 11.73 17.90
CA SER A 145 25.24 12.71 17.07
C SER A 145 26.47 13.28 17.80
N GLY A 146 26.35 13.56 19.09
CA GLY A 146 27.44 14.07 19.93
C GLY A 146 28.47 12.98 20.21
N GLU A 147 28.02 11.78 20.58
CA GLU A 147 28.88 10.65 20.91
C GLU A 147 29.77 10.22 19.73
N ILE A 148 29.20 10.17 18.52
CA ILE A 148 29.92 9.78 17.30
C ILE A 148 30.92 10.88 16.89
N LYS A 149 30.55 12.16 16.99
CA LYS A 149 31.48 13.27 16.72
C LYS A 149 32.67 13.26 17.68
N ASN A 150 32.42 13.00 18.97
CA ASN A 150 33.46 12.95 19.99
C ASN A 150 34.42 11.77 19.80
N ARG A 151 33.93 10.62 19.31
CA ARG A 151 34.77 9.43 19.08
C ARG A 151 35.53 9.43 17.76
N ILE A 152 35.04 10.13 16.73
CA ILE A 152 35.68 10.14 15.41
C ILE A 152 36.70 11.29 15.26
N GLY A 153 36.63 12.33 16.10
CA GLY A 153 37.56 13.46 16.04
C GLY A 153 37.28 14.40 14.87
N ASN A 154 37.59 15.68 15.04
CA ASN A 154 37.27 16.80 14.13
C ASN A 154 37.65 16.54 12.66
N GLY A 155 36.72 16.01 11.87
CA GLY A 155 36.70 16.13 10.42
C GLY A 155 35.59 17.10 10.04
N GLU A 156 35.95 18.23 9.44
CA GLU A 156 35.03 19.32 9.07
C GLU A 156 33.77 18.81 8.36
N VAL A 157 32.63 19.28 8.87
CA VAL A 157 31.33 19.06 8.24
C VAL A 157 31.22 20.03 7.07
N ILE A 158 31.67 19.62 5.90
CA ILE A 158 31.35 20.36 4.67
C ILE A 158 29.86 20.14 4.43
N GLY A 159 29.08 21.21 4.63
CA GLY A 159 27.66 21.22 4.36
C GLY A 159 27.42 20.92 2.88
N PHE A 160 26.61 19.90 2.61
CA PHE A 160 25.95 19.78 1.34
C PHE A 160 24.50 20.22 1.56
N TYR A 161 24.10 21.21 0.75
CA TYR A 161 22.74 21.75 0.64
C TYR A 161 21.66 20.67 0.68
#